data_AF-A0A7V4WVW2-F1
#
_entry.id   AF-A0A7V4WVW2-F1
#
_cell.length_a   1.000
_cell.length_b   1.000
_cell.length_c   1.000
_cell.angle_alpha   90.00
_cell.angle_beta   90.00
_cell.angle_gamma   90.00
#
_symmetry.space_group_name_H-M   'P 1'
#
loop_
_entity.id
_entity.type
_entity.pdbx_description
1 polymer ?
#
loop_
_entity_poly.entity_id
_entity_poly.type
_entity_poly.pdbx_seq_one_letter_code
_entity_poly.pdbx_strand_id
1 'polypeptide(L)'
;MKRISFALFLGLAVYITLLPAQNEDIFPGLTGSVLLDSLRYHYKPVQVLDYDTARDTMFAVIDNHNDSVTCVYSGYRIWLDPQNDPSSDAYAKDMNTEHTWPQSMGADQGNAKSDLHHLFPCRAQVNSSRGNAPYADISDPATDTWWRLNYSQSNIPTSYIDEYSEKDNDGDYFEPREDHKGNAARAVFYFYTMYKDQADSAFFETQKETLRRWHYQDPADNAEFARNDRVAVYQDGKKNPFILDSTLVRRAYFSGDSSGGSGSEAQPGDIVITEIMQNPAAVYDSDGEWFEIYNNSAQAIDLNGWYIKDDDTDQHQINNGGSLLIQPGAYMVLGINGDSLTNGGVGVDYVYSGFTLANGADEVVLCLSDNTTEIDRVTYDGGTVWPDPTGASMYYSGTFTGDNNDGTAWATSQNAWAGSAGDEGTPGAPNSVSALSWENAALPQHFQLGNFPNPFNPTTTIVYQLPAAAHVDLKIYDIRGRQLVTLVNETQQPGKYSLVWNGSDSLGRPLSSGIYFLRIAAAEWVRVKKITLLR
;
A
#
# COMPACT_ATOMS: atom_id res chain seq x y z
N MET A 1 -7.47 13.93 63.68
CA MET A 1 -7.82 14.62 62.42
C MET A 1 -6.58 14.66 61.56
N LYS A 2 -6.48 14.18 60.32
CA LYS A 2 -7.34 13.42 59.40
C LYS A 2 -6.39 12.46 58.66
N ARG A 3 -6.80 11.19 58.49
CA ARG A 3 -6.09 10.22 57.64
C ARG A 3 -6.30 10.62 56.18
N ILE A 4 -5.22 10.69 55.39
CA ILE A 4 -5.29 10.91 53.95
C ILE A 4 -5.16 9.54 53.29
N SER A 5 -6.25 9.06 52.71
CA SER A 5 -6.31 7.85 51.91
C SER A 5 -5.66 8.09 50.55
N PHE A 6 -4.68 7.26 50.18
CA PHE A 6 -4.22 7.13 48.79
C PHE A 6 -5.24 6.27 48.04
N ALA A 7 -5.97 6.87 47.10
CA ALA A 7 -6.78 6.14 46.14
C ALA A 7 -5.86 5.70 44.99
N LEU A 8 -5.69 4.38 44.84
CA LEU A 8 -5.05 3.77 43.69
C LEU A 8 -6.01 3.95 42.49
N PHE A 9 -5.69 4.84 41.56
CA PHE A 9 -6.36 4.86 40.26
C PHE A 9 -5.75 3.75 39.40
N LEU A 10 -6.50 2.67 39.20
CA LEU A 10 -6.24 1.71 38.13
C LEU A 10 -6.41 2.47 36.80
N GLY A 11 -5.29 2.83 36.17
CA GLY A 11 -5.28 3.31 34.81
C GLY A 11 -5.66 2.17 33.88
N LEU A 12 -6.86 2.24 33.31
CA LEU A 12 -7.28 1.37 32.23
C LEU A 12 -6.38 1.68 31.02
N ALA A 13 -5.38 0.84 30.76
CA ALA A 13 -4.58 0.91 29.55
C ALA A 13 -5.51 0.54 28.37
N VAL A 14 -6.01 1.55 27.68
CA VAL A 14 -6.62 1.35 26.36
C VAL A 14 -5.46 1.09 25.41
N TYR A 15 -5.21 -0.19 25.16
CA TYR A 15 -4.36 -0.61 24.06
C TYR A 15 -5.07 -0.20 22.75
N ILE A 16 -4.62 0.89 22.15
CA ILE A 16 -4.91 1.15 20.74
C ILE A 16 -3.93 0.27 19.98
N THR A 17 -4.39 -0.91 19.58
CA THR A 17 -3.76 -1.67 18.51
C THR A 17 -3.77 -0.77 17.27
N LEU A 18 -2.59 -0.29 16.86
CA LEU A 18 -2.41 0.14 15.47
C LEU A 18 -2.60 -1.11 14.64
N LEU A 19 -3.78 -1.25 14.03
CA LEU A 19 -3.95 -2.20 12.95
C LEU A 19 -3.01 -1.75 11.81
N PRO A 20 -2.21 -2.65 11.21
CA PRO A 20 -1.72 -2.40 9.86
C PRO A 20 -2.94 -2.11 8.98
N ALA A 21 -2.79 -1.27 7.96
CA ALA A 21 -3.88 -0.93 7.04
C ALA A 21 -4.52 -2.23 6.52
N GLN A 22 -5.67 -2.59 7.09
CA GLN A 22 -6.50 -3.67 6.60
C GLN A 22 -7.04 -3.22 5.24
N ASN A 23 -6.92 -4.07 4.21
CA ASN A 23 -7.80 -4.00 3.04
C ASN A 23 -9.25 -3.97 3.59
N GLU A 24 -9.95 -2.84 3.43
CA GLU A 24 -11.37 -2.77 3.80
C GLU A 24 -12.13 -3.65 2.80
N ASP A 25 -12.91 -4.64 3.25
CA ASP A 25 -13.79 -5.39 2.32
C ASP A 25 -15.01 -4.51 1.98
N ILE A 26 -14.88 -3.72 0.91
CA ILE A 26 -15.90 -2.75 0.51
C ILE A 26 -17.01 -3.49 -0.23
N PHE A 27 -18.23 -3.46 0.31
CA PHE A 27 -19.40 -4.18 -0.23
C PHE A 27 -19.16 -5.69 -0.43
N PRO A 28 -18.94 -6.44 0.68
CA PRO A 28 -18.65 -7.86 0.63
C PRO A 28 -19.70 -8.62 -0.20
N GLY A 29 -19.23 -9.48 -1.10
CA GLY A 29 -20.05 -10.34 -1.95
C GLY A 29 -20.71 -9.65 -3.16
N LEU A 30 -20.61 -8.33 -3.32
CA LEU A 30 -21.06 -7.67 -4.55
C LEU A 30 -20.02 -7.78 -5.65
N THR A 31 -20.48 -7.93 -6.90
CA THR A 31 -19.63 -8.00 -8.09
C THR A 31 -20.30 -7.32 -9.29
N GLY A 32 -19.52 -7.10 -10.36
CA GLY A 32 -19.98 -6.61 -11.66
C GLY A 32 -20.70 -5.27 -11.59
N SER A 33 -21.76 -5.13 -12.39
CA SER A 33 -22.55 -3.90 -12.48
C SER A 33 -23.17 -3.46 -11.15
N VAL A 34 -23.58 -4.41 -10.31
CA VAL A 34 -24.18 -4.11 -9.00
C VAL A 34 -23.14 -3.50 -8.06
N LEU A 35 -21.90 -4.00 -8.08
CA LEU A 35 -20.80 -3.40 -7.34
C LEU A 35 -20.43 -2.03 -7.92
N LEU A 36 -20.34 -1.89 -9.24
CA LEU A 36 -20.04 -0.60 -9.89
C LEU A 36 -21.06 0.48 -9.54
N ASP A 37 -22.35 0.14 -9.54
CA ASP A 37 -23.41 1.07 -9.12
C ASP A 37 -23.31 1.44 -7.64
N SER A 38 -22.98 0.47 -6.78
CA SER A 38 -22.77 0.71 -5.35
C SER A 38 -21.57 1.61 -5.09
N LEU A 39 -20.44 1.36 -5.76
CA LEU A 39 -19.24 2.20 -5.70
C LEU A 39 -19.56 3.62 -6.14
N ARG A 40 -20.20 3.79 -7.30
CA ARG A 40 -20.58 5.11 -7.82
C ARG A 40 -21.52 5.85 -6.88
N TYR A 41 -22.50 5.16 -6.29
CA TYR A 41 -23.43 5.78 -5.35
C TYR A 41 -22.75 6.25 -4.05
N HIS A 42 -21.82 5.45 -3.51
CA HIS A 42 -21.21 5.72 -2.21
C HIS A 42 -19.93 6.56 -2.27
N TYR A 43 -19.17 6.51 -3.37
CA TYR A 43 -17.83 7.09 -3.48
C TYR A 43 -17.71 8.23 -4.51
N LYS A 44 -18.73 8.49 -5.33
CA LYS A 44 -18.71 9.67 -6.21
C LYS A 44 -18.98 10.94 -5.39
N PRO A 45 -18.09 11.96 -5.43
CA PRO A 45 -18.36 13.23 -4.78
C PRO A 45 -19.44 14.02 -5.54
N VAL A 46 -20.34 14.65 -4.78
CA VAL A 46 -21.36 15.56 -5.31
C VAL A 46 -20.77 16.96 -5.46
N GLN A 47 -19.93 17.38 -4.51
CA GLN A 47 -19.20 18.63 -4.54
C GLN A 47 -17.69 18.36 -4.67
N VAL A 48 -17.08 19.04 -5.62
CA VAL A 48 -15.63 19.17 -5.76
C VAL A 48 -15.31 20.65 -5.91
N LEU A 49 -14.03 21.01 -5.72
CA LEU A 49 -13.54 22.35 -5.99
C LEU A 49 -13.70 22.71 -7.47
N ASP A 50 -13.83 24.00 -7.78
CA ASP A 50 -13.65 24.45 -9.17
C ASP A 50 -12.22 24.18 -9.64
N TYR A 51 -12.03 24.10 -10.96
CA TYR A 51 -10.80 23.58 -11.54
C TYR A 51 -9.54 24.37 -11.13
N ASP A 52 -9.62 25.70 -11.06
CA ASP A 52 -8.45 26.51 -10.69
C ASP A 52 -8.11 26.30 -9.21
N THR A 53 -9.13 26.36 -8.33
CA THR A 53 -8.95 26.10 -6.90
C THR A 53 -8.47 24.66 -6.62
N ALA A 54 -8.94 23.68 -7.39
CA ALA A 54 -8.49 22.29 -7.28
C ALA A 54 -6.99 22.18 -7.56
N ARG A 55 -6.52 22.79 -8.66
CA ARG A 55 -5.09 22.81 -9.02
C ARG A 55 -4.24 23.49 -7.96
N ASP A 56 -4.66 24.64 -7.46
CA ASP A 56 -3.92 25.32 -6.39
C ASP A 56 -3.87 24.49 -5.11
N THR A 57 -4.97 23.82 -4.77
CA THR A 57 -5.03 22.91 -3.61
C THR A 57 -4.12 21.71 -3.79
N MET A 58 -4.08 21.14 -5.00
CA MET A 58 -3.18 20.04 -5.36
C MET A 58 -1.72 20.44 -5.12
N PHE A 59 -1.30 21.56 -5.70
CA PHE A 59 0.08 22.04 -5.63
C PHE A 59 0.49 22.58 -4.26
N ALA A 60 -0.39 23.27 -3.54
CA ALA A 60 -0.05 23.90 -2.27
C ALA A 60 -0.19 22.99 -1.06
N VAL A 61 -1.08 21.98 -1.13
CA VAL A 61 -1.50 21.21 0.05
C VAL A 61 -1.39 19.71 -0.15
N ILE A 62 -1.96 19.16 -1.23
CA ILE A 62 -2.11 17.70 -1.35
C ILE A 62 -0.79 17.05 -1.73
N ASP A 63 -0.09 17.60 -2.72
CA ASP A 63 1.15 17.04 -3.26
C ASP A 63 2.38 17.90 -2.91
N ASN A 64 2.20 18.87 -2.01
CA ASN A 64 3.30 19.66 -1.45
C ASN A 64 3.94 18.93 -0.26
N HIS A 65 5.20 18.55 -0.44
CA HIS A 65 5.99 17.87 0.56
C HIS A 65 7.24 18.70 0.90
N ASN A 66 7.18 19.36 2.06
CA ASN A 66 8.24 20.27 2.54
C ASN A 66 8.54 21.38 1.50
N ASP A 67 7.52 22.16 1.17
CA ASP A 67 7.56 23.32 0.26
C ASP A 67 7.87 22.97 -1.20
N SER A 68 7.83 21.69 -1.56
CA SER A 68 8.20 21.22 -2.90
C SER A 68 7.18 20.23 -3.45
N VAL A 69 7.06 20.23 -4.77
CA VAL A 69 6.20 19.32 -5.52
C VAL A 69 7.04 18.53 -6.51
N THR A 70 6.74 17.24 -6.65
CA THR A 70 7.46 16.31 -7.52
C THR A 70 6.54 15.83 -8.64
N CYS A 71 7.04 15.84 -9.88
CA CYS A 71 6.37 15.29 -11.04
C CYS A 71 6.27 13.77 -10.91
N VAL A 72 5.05 13.23 -11.01
CA VAL A 72 4.80 11.79 -10.87
C VAL A 72 5.48 10.95 -11.95
N TYR A 73 5.57 11.46 -13.19
CA TYR A 73 6.13 10.71 -14.32
C TYR A 73 7.62 10.90 -14.56
N SER A 74 8.30 11.84 -13.88
CA SER A 74 9.75 12.02 -14.11
C SER A 74 10.57 12.17 -12.83
N GLY A 75 9.94 12.35 -11.67
CA GLY A 75 10.65 12.71 -10.44
C GLY A 75 11.20 14.14 -10.44
N TYR A 76 10.94 14.95 -11.48
CA TYR A 76 11.34 16.37 -11.49
C TYR A 76 10.69 17.12 -10.33
N ARG A 77 11.51 17.75 -9.49
CA ARG A 77 11.04 18.42 -8.27
C ARG A 77 11.26 19.92 -8.35
N ILE A 78 10.24 20.67 -7.96
CA ILE A 78 10.30 22.12 -7.86
C ILE A 78 9.94 22.57 -6.45
N TRP A 79 10.52 23.69 -6.03
CA TRP A 79 10.07 24.44 -4.87
C TRP A 79 9.00 25.44 -5.28
N LEU A 80 7.94 25.57 -4.49
CA LEU A 80 6.86 26.53 -4.71
C LEU A 80 6.99 27.73 -3.77
N ASP A 81 6.93 28.94 -4.35
CA ASP A 81 6.98 30.17 -3.56
C ASP A 81 5.62 30.39 -2.89
N PRO A 82 5.55 30.40 -1.54
CA PRO A 82 4.29 30.58 -0.82
C PRO A 82 3.67 31.98 -0.99
N GLN A 83 4.37 32.92 -1.62
CA GLN A 83 3.83 34.26 -1.94
C GLN A 83 3.12 34.31 -3.30
N ASN A 84 3.36 33.33 -4.17
CA ASN A 84 2.77 33.27 -5.50
C ASN A 84 1.53 32.38 -5.51
N ASP A 85 0.70 32.57 -6.53
CA ASP A 85 -0.36 31.64 -6.86
C ASP A 85 0.24 30.25 -7.19
N PRO A 86 -0.13 29.17 -6.48
CA PRO A 86 0.58 27.89 -6.53
C PRO A 86 0.64 27.29 -7.92
N SER A 87 -0.48 27.23 -8.63
CA SER A 87 -0.52 26.63 -9.97
C SER A 87 0.15 27.50 -11.03
N SER A 88 0.10 28.83 -10.90
CA SER A 88 0.85 29.75 -11.76
C SER A 88 2.36 29.67 -11.52
N ASP A 89 2.77 29.56 -10.26
CA ASP A 89 4.19 29.43 -9.87
C ASP A 89 4.78 28.09 -10.32
N ALA A 90 4.00 27.00 -10.19
CA ALA A 90 4.32 25.69 -10.72
C ALA A 90 4.54 25.75 -12.24
N TYR A 91 3.60 26.37 -12.96
CA TYR A 91 3.66 26.51 -14.41
C TYR A 91 4.89 27.28 -14.88
N ALA A 92 5.24 28.38 -14.20
CA ALA A 92 6.45 29.15 -14.47
C ALA A 92 7.75 28.34 -14.29
N LYS A 93 7.69 27.20 -13.58
CA LYS A 93 8.80 26.29 -13.28
C LYS A 93 8.72 24.95 -14.03
N ASP A 94 7.99 24.89 -15.15
CA ASP A 94 7.81 23.69 -15.99
C ASP A 94 7.01 22.57 -15.31
N MET A 95 6.10 22.90 -14.37
CA MET A 95 5.20 21.95 -13.72
C MET A 95 3.74 22.28 -14.04
N ASN A 96 3.00 21.27 -14.50
CA ASN A 96 1.60 21.36 -14.88
C ASN A 96 0.75 20.32 -14.14
N THR A 97 -0.57 20.38 -14.31
CA THR A 97 -1.51 19.39 -13.80
C THR A 97 -1.70 18.30 -14.84
N GLU A 98 -1.31 17.07 -14.50
CA GLU A 98 -1.68 15.87 -15.22
C GLU A 98 -3.13 15.51 -14.93
N HIS A 99 -3.85 15.20 -15.99
CA HIS A 99 -5.14 14.54 -15.95
C HIS A 99 -4.93 13.07 -16.27
N THR A 100 -4.73 12.23 -15.26
CA THR A 100 -4.44 10.80 -15.47
C THR A 100 -5.51 10.15 -16.35
N TRP A 101 -6.77 10.57 -16.21
CA TRP A 101 -7.78 10.45 -17.25
C TRP A 101 -7.84 11.73 -18.11
N PRO A 102 -7.48 11.70 -19.41
CA PRO A 102 -7.39 12.92 -20.23
C PRO A 102 -8.71 13.69 -20.36
N GLN A 103 -8.63 15.02 -20.36
CA GLN A 103 -9.79 15.88 -20.60
C GLN A 103 -10.51 15.55 -21.92
N SER A 104 -9.76 15.27 -22.99
CA SER A 104 -10.31 14.89 -24.30
C SER A 104 -11.06 13.56 -24.32
N MET A 105 -10.97 12.76 -23.24
CA MET A 105 -11.64 11.46 -23.08
C MET A 105 -12.85 11.55 -22.14
N GLY A 106 -13.42 12.75 -21.97
CA GLY A 106 -14.63 12.97 -21.17
C GLY A 106 -14.40 13.56 -19.77
N ALA A 107 -13.23 14.14 -19.51
CA ALA A 107 -12.93 14.87 -18.28
C ALA A 107 -12.84 16.40 -18.49
N ASP A 108 -13.41 16.95 -19.55
CA ASP A 108 -13.28 18.37 -19.91
C ASP A 108 -14.24 19.30 -19.14
N GLN A 109 -15.23 18.77 -18.40
CA GLN A 109 -16.30 19.55 -17.78
C GLN A 109 -16.71 19.03 -16.38
N GLY A 110 -17.42 19.89 -15.65
CA GLY A 110 -18.06 19.56 -14.37
C GLY A 110 -17.09 19.03 -13.31
N ASN A 111 -17.61 18.15 -12.44
CA ASN A 111 -16.81 17.56 -11.37
C ASN A 111 -15.69 16.67 -11.93
N ALA A 112 -15.92 15.99 -13.06
CA ALA A 112 -14.94 15.09 -13.66
C ALA A 112 -13.62 15.81 -13.97
N LYS A 113 -13.68 17.05 -14.44
CA LYS A 113 -12.48 17.87 -14.71
C LYS A 113 -11.64 18.18 -13.47
N SER A 114 -12.29 18.36 -12.33
CA SER A 114 -11.68 18.95 -11.12
C SER A 114 -11.47 17.93 -10.00
N ASP A 115 -11.84 16.67 -10.23
CA ASP A 115 -11.73 15.62 -9.21
C ASP A 115 -10.25 15.27 -8.94
N LEU A 116 -9.78 15.58 -7.74
CA LEU A 116 -8.40 15.48 -7.32
C LEU A 116 -7.86 14.04 -7.20
N HIS A 117 -8.73 13.02 -7.24
CA HIS A 117 -8.28 11.62 -7.22
C HIS A 117 -7.61 11.18 -8.53
N HIS A 118 -7.73 11.95 -9.61
CA HIS A 118 -7.02 11.68 -10.88
C HIS A 118 -6.18 12.85 -11.41
N LEU A 119 -6.03 13.91 -10.61
CA LEU A 119 -5.13 15.03 -10.93
C LEU A 119 -3.81 14.86 -10.19
N PHE A 120 -2.69 15.02 -10.89
CA PHE A 120 -1.36 14.91 -10.30
C PHE A 120 -0.40 16.01 -10.81
N PRO A 121 0.62 16.38 -10.03
CA PRO A 121 1.71 17.21 -10.55
C PRO A 121 2.51 16.47 -11.63
N CYS A 122 2.69 17.08 -12.78
CA CYS A 122 3.51 16.53 -13.85
C CYS A 122 4.26 17.62 -14.61
N ARG A 123 5.51 17.36 -14.96
CA ARG A 123 6.35 18.26 -15.72
C ARG A 123 5.71 18.57 -17.07
N ALA A 124 5.63 19.83 -17.47
CA ALA A 124 4.79 20.24 -18.60
C ALA A 124 5.18 19.57 -19.92
N GLN A 125 6.47 19.33 -20.15
CA GLN A 125 6.94 18.58 -21.33
C GLN A 125 6.51 17.11 -21.31
N VAL A 126 6.55 16.45 -20.16
CA VAL A 126 6.15 15.04 -20.01
C VAL A 126 4.64 14.90 -20.17
N ASN A 127 3.88 15.78 -19.52
CA ASN A 127 2.42 15.87 -19.68
C ASN A 127 2.03 16.11 -21.16
N SER A 128 2.71 17.02 -21.85
CA SER A 128 2.49 17.25 -23.28
C SER A 128 2.88 16.04 -24.14
N SER A 129 3.94 15.30 -23.76
CA SER A 129 4.38 14.08 -24.45
C SER A 129 3.40 12.93 -24.24
N ARG A 130 2.79 12.84 -23.05
CA ARG A 130 1.74 11.87 -22.73
C ARG A 130 0.46 12.18 -23.50
N GLY A 131 0.02 13.44 -23.51
CA GLY A 131 -1.18 13.88 -24.20
C GLY A 131 -2.43 13.11 -23.75
N ASN A 132 -3.02 12.34 -24.67
CA ASN A 132 -4.13 11.42 -24.41
C ASN A 132 -3.79 9.96 -24.74
N ALA A 133 -2.50 9.62 -24.81
CA ALA A 133 -2.04 8.26 -25.04
C ALA A 133 -2.60 7.33 -23.94
N PRO A 134 -3.20 6.18 -24.31
CA PRO A 134 -3.52 5.13 -23.36
C PRO A 134 -2.25 4.60 -22.69
N TYR A 135 -2.39 4.08 -21.48
CA TYR A 135 -1.30 3.45 -20.78
C TYR A 135 -1.03 2.04 -21.32
N ALA A 136 0.25 1.67 -21.46
CA ALA A 136 0.69 0.32 -21.81
C ALA A 136 2.06 0.03 -21.19
N ASP A 137 2.42 -1.26 -21.09
CA ASP A 137 3.84 -1.64 -20.99
C ASP A 137 4.43 -1.50 -22.40
N ILE A 138 5.47 -0.70 -22.53
CA ILE A 138 6.19 -0.41 -23.77
C ILE A 138 7.49 -1.18 -23.72
N SER A 139 7.79 -1.94 -24.76
CA SER A 139 9.10 -2.61 -24.82
C SER A 139 10.20 -1.58 -25.09
N ASP A 140 11.35 -1.67 -24.42
CA ASP A 140 12.45 -0.71 -24.58
C ASP A 140 12.82 -0.38 -26.04
N PRO A 141 12.82 -1.33 -27.00
CA PRO A 141 13.13 -1.03 -28.40
C PRO A 141 12.05 -0.23 -29.14
N ALA A 142 10.82 -0.20 -28.62
CA ALA A 142 9.70 0.59 -29.13
C ALA A 142 9.64 1.99 -28.51
N THR A 143 10.40 2.25 -27.45
CA THR A 143 10.38 3.54 -26.75
C THR A 143 11.16 4.61 -27.50
N ASP A 144 10.44 5.62 -27.99
CA ASP A 144 11.03 6.77 -28.66
C ASP A 144 11.62 7.79 -27.69
N THR A 145 10.97 7.99 -26.54
CA THR A 145 11.39 9.00 -25.57
C THR A 145 11.29 8.50 -24.14
N TRP A 146 12.42 8.57 -23.46
CA TRP A 146 12.59 8.28 -22.04
C TRP A 146 12.67 9.59 -21.26
N TRP A 147 11.77 9.82 -20.32
CA TRP A 147 11.72 11.04 -19.50
C TRP A 147 12.17 10.78 -18.07
N ARG A 148 13.15 11.55 -17.59
CA ARG A 148 13.60 11.50 -16.19
C ARG A 148 14.09 12.86 -15.74
N LEU A 149 13.70 13.24 -14.53
CA LEU A 149 13.96 14.55 -13.93
C LEU A 149 13.64 15.67 -14.94
N ASN A 150 14.56 16.61 -15.13
CA ASN A 150 14.43 17.72 -16.05
C ASN A 150 14.96 17.43 -17.47
N TYR A 151 15.19 16.17 -17.85
CA TYR A 151 15.73 15.81 -19.16
C TYR A 151 14.98 14.65 -19.82
N SER A 152 15.28 14.39 -21.09
CA SER A 152 14.84 13.22 -21.82
C SER A 152 15.94 12.70 -22.74
N GLN A 153 15.78 11.47 -23.22
CA GLN A 153 16.69 10.82 -24.16
C GLN A 153 15.95 9.84 -25.07
N SER A 154 16.52 9.53 -26.22
CA SER A 154 15.96 8.58 -27.19
C SER A 154 16.64 7.22 -27.17
N ASN A 155 17.74 7.07 -26.43
CA ASN A 155 18.43 5.80 -26.27
C ASN A 155 17.97 5.13 -24.98
N ILE A 156 17.88 3.79 -25.01
CA ILE A 156 17.57 2.97 -23.85
C ILE A 156 18.53 3.32 -22.70
N PRO A 157 18.02 3.72 -21.52
CA PRO A 157 18.84 4.01 -20.35
C PRO A 157 19.65 2.80 -19.90
N THR A 158 20.90 2.99 -19.51
CA THR A 158 21.76 1.92 -18.96
C THR A 158 21.72 1.82 -17.43
N SER A 159 20.98 2.72 -16.77
CA SER A 159 20.84 2.80 -15.32
C SER A 159 19.55 3.54 -14.96
N TYR A 160 18.96 3.21 -13.80
CA TYR A 160 17.73 3.82 -13.29
C TYR A 160 16.55 3.70 -14.25
N ILE A 161 16.48 2.61 -15.03
CA ILE A 161 15.46 2.43 -16.07
C ILE A 161 14.05 2.56 -15.48
N ASP A 162 13.82 1.98 -14.30
CA ASP A 162 12.57 2.05 -13.53
C ASP A 162 12.16 3.49 -13.11
N GLU A 163 13.08 4.45 -13.14
CA GLU A 163 12.81 5.85 -12.83
C GLU A 163 12.41 6.70 -14.05
N TYR A 164 12.39 6.11 -15.25
CA TYR A 164 11.94 6.79 -16.46
C TYR A 164 10.46 6.52 -16.72
N SER A 165 9.76 7.51 -17.28
CA SER A 165 8.52 7.24 -18.02
C SER A 165 8.82 7.19 -19.52
N GLU A 166 8.04 6.41 -20.25
CA GLU A 166 8.30 6.06 -21.64
C GLU A 166 7.17 6.53 -22.56
N LYS A 167 7.55 6.96 -23.76
CA LYS A 167 6.62 7.33 -24.82
C LYS A 167 6.98 6.56 -26.09
N ASP A 168 6.02 5.78 -26.57
CA ASP A 168 5.96 5.22 -27.91
C ASP A 168 5.06 6.14 -28.76
N ASN A 169 5.65 6.80 -29.75
CA ASN A 169 4.94 7.70 -30.66
C ASN A 169 4.23 6.94 -31.78
N ASP A 170 4.73 5.77 -32.16
CA ASP A 170 4.18 4.97 -33.26
C ASP A 170 2.93 4.19 -32.81
N GLY A 171 3.00 3.53 -31.65
CA GLY A 171 1.86 2.87 -31.00
C GLY A 171 0.93 3.84 -30.27
N ASP A 172 1.38 5.08 -30.06
CA ASP A 172 0.72 6.12 -29.28
C ASP A 172 0.42 5.70 -27.83
N TYR A 173 1.36 5.02 -27.18
CA TYR A 173 1.25 4.60 -25.78
C TYR A 173 2.11 5.44 -24.84
N PHE A 174 1.77 5.45 -23.56
CA PHE A 174 2.60 6.05 -22.52
C PHE A 174 2.76 5.08 -21.34
N GLU A 175 3.96 4.97 -20.82
CA GLU A 175 4.26 4.17 -19.63
C GLU A 175 4.79 5.08 -18.54
N PRO A 176 4.15 5.17 -17.36
CA PRO A 176 4.68 5.94 -16.25
C PRO A 176 5.85 5.19 -15.61
N ARG A 177 6.54 5.86 -14.69
CA ARG A 177 7.59 5.25 -13.84
C ARG A 177 7.02 4.04 -13.10
N GLU A 178 7.87 3.05 -12.83
CA GLU A 178 7.46 1.80 -12.16
C GLU A 178 6.79 2.08 -10.80
N ASP A 179 7.30 3.07 -10.06
CA ASP A 179 6.78 3.50 -8.76
C ASP A 179 5.46 4.28 -8.81
N HIS A 180 4.83 4.37 -9.98
CA HIS A 180 3.57 5.10 -10.17
C HIS A 180 2.52 4.35 -11.02
N LYS A 181 2.85 3.17 -11.52
CA LYS A 181 1.96 2.37 -12.38
C LYS A 181 0.63 2.02 -11.69
N GLY A 182 0.69 1.61 -10.43
CA GLY A 182 -0.46 1.28 -9.61
C GLY A 182 -1.30 2.49 -9.26
N ASN A 183 -0.68 3.63 -8.95
CA ASN A 183 -1.40 4.89 -8.74
C ASN A 183 -2.21 5.30 -9.97
N ALA A 184 -1.58 5.25 -11.15
CA ALA A 184 -2.23 5.58 -12.42
C ALA A 184 -3.40 4.62 -12.68
N ALA A 185 -3.20 3.32 -12.47
CA ALA A 185 -4.24 2.31 -12.58
C ALA A 185 -5.45 2.60 -11.67
N ARG A 186 -5.23 2.80 -10.37
CA ARG A 186 -6.30 3.09 -9.40
C ARG A 186 -7.01 4.41 -9.69
N ALA A 187 -6.30 5.43 -10.20
CA ALA A 187 -6.90 6.69 -10.62
C ALA A 187 -7.78 6.53 -11.88
N VAL A 188 -7.37 5.72 -12.86
CA VAL A 188 -8.17 5.43 -14.06
C VAL A 188 -9.41 4.60 -13.72
N PHE A 189 -9.29 3.53 -12.92
CA PHE A 189 -10.44 2.75 -12.46
C PHE A 189 -11.43 3.60 -11.66
N TYR A 190 -10.92 4.46 -10.76
CA TYR A 190 -11.74 5.42 -10.04
C TYR A 190 -12.51 6.34 -10.99
N PHE A 191 -11.79 7.02 -11.90
CA PHE A 191 -12.41 7.98 -12.80
C PHE A 191 -13.51 7.30 -13.63
N TYR A 192 -13.17 6.17 -14.26
CA TYR A 192 -14.12 5.43 -15.09
C TYR A 192 -15.34 4.96 -14.30
N THR A 193 -15.18 4.55 -13.04
CA THR A 193 -16.31 4.18 -12.16
C THR A 193 -17.20 5.37 -11.86
N MET A 194 -16.62 6.46 -11.35
CA MET A 194 -17.38 7.61 -10.85
C MET A 194 -18.03 8.40 -11.98
N TYR A 195 -17.35 8.49 -13.12
CA TYR A 195 -17.75 9.31 -14.27
C TYR A 195 -18.08 8.48 -15.51
N LYS A 196 -18.52 7.22 -15.31
CA LYS A 196 -18.88 6.27 -16.38
C LYS A 196 -19.76 6.84 -17.50
N ASP A 197 -20.66 7.76 -17.18
CA ASP A 197 -21.59 8.39 -18.13
C ASP A 197 -20.93 9.48 -19.00
N GLN A 198 -19.76 9.99 -18.60
CA GLN A 198 -18.96 10.99 -19.33
C GLN A 198 -17.72 10.36 -19.98
N ALA A 199 -17.18 9.30 -19.38
CA ALA A 199 -15.93 8.66 -19.77
C ALA A 199 -16.02 7.93 -21.13
N ASP A 200 -15.02 8.14 -21.98
CA ASP A 200 -14.82 7.33 -23.18
C ASP A 200 -14.53 5.87 -22.81
N SER A 201 -15.44 4.97 -23.21
CA SER A 201 -15.32 3.56 -22.87
C SER A 201 -14.32 2.81 -23.76
N ALA A 202 -14.12 3.23 -25.01
CA ALA A 202 -13.10 2.60 -25.86
C ALA A 202 -11.71 2.90 -25.31
N PHE A 203 -11.48 4.15 -24.87
CA PHE A 203 -10.22 4.54 -24.22
C PHE A 203 -9.91 3.70 -22.97
N PHE A 204 -10.91 3.41 -22.14
CA PHE A 204 -10.71 2.53 -20.98
C PHE A 204 -10.41 1.09 -21.40
N GLU A 205 -11.22 0.53 -22.29
CA GLU A 205 -11.12 -0.88 -22.68
C GLU A 205 -9.77 -1.23 -23.32
N THR A 206 -9.15 -0.30 -24.06
CA THR A 206 -7.81 -0.51 -24.65
C THR A 206 -6.70 -0.79 -23.63
N GLN A 207 -6.80 -0.22 -22.43
CA GLN A 207 -5.75 -0.27 -21.39
C GLN A 207 -6.19 -1.03 -20.13
N LYS A 208 -7.47 -1.40 -20.03
CA LYS A 208 -8.08 -1.99 -18.83
C LYS A 208 -7.30 -3.17 -18.26
N GLU A 209 -6.79 -4.04 -19.13
CA GLU A 209 -6.02 -5.23 -18.72
C GLU A 209 -4.62 -4.86 -18.21
N THR A 210 -3.93 -3.94 -18.86
CA THR A 210 -2.65 -3.42 -18.36
C THR A 210 -2.81 -2.74 -17.00
N LEU A 211 -3.84 -1.91 -16.86
CA LEU A 211 -4.14 -1.27 -15.58
C LEU A 211 -4.49 -2.28 -14.48
N ARG A 212 -5.17 -3.39 -14.83
CA ARG A 212 -5.39 -4.50 -13.87
C ARG A 212 -4.06 -5.06 -13.37
N ARG A 213 -3.13 -5.36 -14.28
CA ARG A 213 -1.80 -5.90 -13.91
C ARG A 213 -1.04 -4.92 -13.02
N TRP A 214 -0.96 -3.65 -13.42
CA TRP A 214 -0.29 -2.61 -12.65
C TRP A 214 -0.88 -2.38 -11.26
N HIS A 215 -2.21 -2.44 -11.13
CA HIS A 215 -2.87 -2.31 -9.83
C HIS A 215 -2.42 -3.36 -8.80
N TYR A 216 -2.09 -4.57 -9.25
CA TYR A 216 -1.60 -5.64 -8.37
C TYR A 216 -0.07 -5.70 -8.24
N GLN A 217 0.67 -5.33 -9.29
CA GLN A 217 2.13 -5.29 -9.27
C GLN A 217 2.69 -4.12 -8.46
N ASP A 218 1.97 -2.99 -8.43
CA ASP A 218 2.27 -1.82 -7.60
C ASP A 218 1.09 -1.56 -6.64
N PRO A 219 1.02 -2.27 -5.49
CA PRO A 219 -0.05 -2.12 -4.51
C PRO A 219 -0.12 -0.72 -3.91
N ALA A 220 -1.29 -0.36 -3.37
CA ALA A 220 -1.44 0.92 -2.69
C ALA A 220 -0.51 1.05 -1.48
N ASP A 221 0.29 2.12 -1.47
CA ASP A 221 1.28 2.37 -0.42
C ASP A 221 0.81 3.44 0.57
N ASN A 222 1.60 3.64 1.64
CA ASN A 222 1.27 4.63 2.66
C ASN A 222 1.17 6.07 2.13
N ALA A 223 1.95 6.41 1.10
CA ALA A 223 1.92 7.75 0.51
C ALA A 223 0.61 7.98 -0.23
N GLU A 224 0.13 6.97 -0.96
CA GLU A 224 -1.14 6.97 -1.66
C GLU A 224 -2.34 6.94 -0.71
N PHE A 225 -2.33 6.12 0.35
CA PHE A 225 -3.36 6.18 1.40
C PHE A 225 -3.43 7.58 2.03
N ALA A 226 -2.28 8.16 2.36
CA ALA A 226 -2.23 9.50 2.93
C ALA A 226 -2.70 10.57 1.94
N ARG A 227 -2.41 10.41 0.64
CA ARG A 227 -2.92 11.30 -0.42
C ARG A 227 -4.43 11.17 -0.55
N ASN A 228 -4.95 9.94 -0.56
CA ASN A 228 -6.38 9.63 -0.62
C ASN A 228 -7.16 10.31 0.53
N ASP A 229 -6.61 10.25 1.75
CA ASP A 229 -7.14 10.96 2.92
C ASP A 229 -7.14 12.49 2.74
N ARG A 230 -6.03 13.06 2.23
CA ARG A 230 -5.93 14.51 1.98
C ARG A 230 -6.92 14.98 0.92
N VAL A 231 -7.09 14.23 -0.16
CA VAL A 231 -8.03 14.54 -1.24
C VAL A 231 -9.47 14.49 -0.73
N ALA A 232 -9.83 13.46 0.03
CA ALA A 232 -11.20 13.26 0.52
C ALA A 232 -11.74 14.46 1.32
N VAL A 233 -10.88 15.22 2.02
CA VAL A 233 -11.24 16.46 2.74
C VAL A 233 -11.93 17.49 1.83
N TYR A 234 -11.59 17.51 0.55
CA TYR A 234 -12.09 18.47 -0.43
C TYR A 234 -13.19 17.92 -1.34
N GLN A 235 -13.58 16.65 -1.16
CA GLN A 235 -14.49 15.93 -2.05
C GLN A 235 -15.52 15.11 -1.25
N ASP A 236 -16.30 15.77 -0.39
CA ASP A 236 -17.36 15.18 0.44
C ASP A 236 -16.92 14.03 1.38
N GLY A 237 -15.65 13.99 1.76
CA GLY A 237 -15.08 12.88 2.52
C GLY A 237 -14.96 11.60 1.70
N LYS A 238 -15.13 11.67 0.38
CA LYS A 238 -15.09 10.51 -0.52
C LYS A 238 -13.65 10.20 -0.91
N LYS A 239 -13.21 9.03 -0.49
CA LYS A 239 -11.93 8.44 -0.88
C LYS A 239 -12.06 7.71 -2.21
N ASN A 240 -10.96 7.50 -2.92
CA ASN A 240 -10.89 6.53 -3.99
C ASN A 240 -10.93 5.12 -3.35
N PRO A 241 -11.98 4.32 -3.61
CA PRO A 241 -12.14 3.02 -2.96
C PRO A 241 -11.17 1.97 -3.49
N PHE A 242 -10.63 2.12 -4.71
CA PHE A 242 -9.64 1.19 -5.28
C PHE A 242 -8.28 1.25 -4.58
N ILE A 243 -8.02 2.30 -3.79
CA ILE A 243 -6.88 2.39 -2.87
C ILE A 243 -7.18 1.64 -1.56
N LEU A 244 -8.44 1.61 -1.13
CA LEU A 244 -8.85 1.02 0.15
C LEU A 244 -9.04 -0.48 0.11
N ASP A 245 -9.42 -0.99 -1.07
CA ASP A 245 -9.75 -2.38 -1.30
C ASP A 245 -9.18 -2.82 -2.65
N SER A 246 -8.07 -3.54 -2.59
CA SER A 246 -7.38 -4.04 -3.78
C SER A 246 -8.23 -5.01 -4.59
N THR A 247 -9.27 -5.62 -4.03
CA THR A 247 -10.11 -6.61 -4.72
C THR A 247 -11.16 -5.98 -5.63
N LEU A 248 -11.43 -4.68 -5.51
CA LEU A 248 -12.51 -4.01 -6.24
C LEU A 248 -12.31 -4.00 -7.74
N VAL A 249 -11.07 -3.86 -8.23
CA VAL A 249 -10.79 -3.91 -9.68
C VAL A 249 -11.32 -5.22 -10.25
N ARG A 250 -10.94 -6.36 -9.63
CA ARG A 250 -11.43 -7.69 -10.02
C ARG A 250 -12.93 -7.81 -9.87
N ARG A 251 -13.47 -7.54 -8.68
CA ARG A 251 -14.88 -7.76 -8.37
C ARG A 251 -15.79 -6.89 -9.23
N ALA A 252 -15.37 -5.69 -9.64
CA ALA A 252 -16.21 -4.75 -10.38
C ALA A 252 -16.10 -4.92 -11.91
N TYR A 253 -14.89 -5.17 -12.43
CA TYR A 253 -14.64 -5.16 -13.88
C TYR A 253 -14.36 -6.53 -14.49
N PHE A 254 -13.98 -7.51 -13.68
CA PHE A 254 -13.55 -8.83 -14.12
C PHE A 254 -14.35 -9.95 -13.43
N SER A 255 -15.53 -9.64 -12.87
CA SER A 255 -16.40 -10.62 -12.22
C SER A 255 -16.98 -11.68 -13.15
N GLY A 256 -16.96 -11.43 -14.45
CA GLY A 256 -17.41 -12.32 -15.52
C GLY A 256 -16.37 -13.33 -16.02
N ASP A 257 -15.12 -13.26 -15.54
CA ASP A 257 -14.07 -14.29 -15.79
C ASP A 257 -14.37 -15.63 -15.07
N SER A 258 -15.61 -15.80 -14.61
CA SER A 258 -16.17 -17.04 -14.10
C SER A 258 -16.86 -17.88 -15.19
N SER A 259 -16.80 -17.49 -16.46
CA SER A 259 -17.08 -18.39 -17.59
C SER A 259 -15.81 -19.09 -18.04
N GLY A 260 -15.72 -20.40 -17.83
CA GLY A 260 -14.68 -21.23 -18.44
C GLY A 260 -14.53 -20.94 -19.94
N GLY A 261 -13.40 -20.35 -20.28
CA GLY A 261 -12.92 -20.15 -21.64
C GLY A 261 -11.43 -20.47 -21.64
N SER A 262 -11.06 -21.53 -22.34
CA SER A 262 -9.67 -21.91 -22.59
C SER A 262 -8.83 -20.73 -23.09
N GLY A 263 -7.64 -20.60 -22.52
CA GLY A 263 -6.49 -19.89 -23.09
C GLY A 263 -5.84 -18.94 -22.09
N SER A 264 -5.09 -19.38 -21.10
CA SER A 264 -4.12 -20.50 -21.04
C SER A 264 -4.31 -21.33 -19.76
N GLU A 265 -3.86 -22.59 -19.74
CA GLU A 265 -3.52 -23.26 -18.48
C GLU A 265 -2.57 -22.36 -17.68
N ALA A 266 -2.60 -22.43 -16.34
CA ALA A 266 -1.61 -21.71 -15.54
C ALA A 266 -0.20 -22.05 -16.05
N GLN A 267 0.66 -21.05 -16.10
CA GLN A 267 2.03 -21.17 -16.57
C GLN A 267 2.97 -21.26 -15.37
N PRO A 268 4.20 -21.78 -15.56
CA PRO A 268 5.21 -21.73 -14.51
C PRO A 268 5.39 -20.31 -13.96
N GLY A 269 5.34 -20.17 -12.63
CA GLY A 269 5.42 -18.89 -11.92
C GLY A 269 4.10 -18.12 -11.75
N ASP A 270 2.97 -18.62 -12.27
CA ASP A 270 1.64 -18.05 -12.02
C ASP A 270 1.17 -18.30 -10.58
N ILE A 271 1.52 -19.47 -10.03
CA ILE A 271 1.41 -19.81 -8.62
C ILE A 271 2.83 -19.99 -8.10
N VAL A 272 3.15 -19.38 -6.96
CA VAL A 272 4.48 -19.41 -6.35
C VAL A 272 4.37 -19.91 -4.92
N ILE A 273 5.17 -20.88 -4.51
CA ILE A 273 5.31 -21.34 -3.13
C ILE A 273 6.10 -20.29 -2.36
N THR A 274 5.50 -19.78 -1.28
CA THR A 274 5.98 -18.59 -0.57
C THR A 274 6.37 -18.83 0.87
N GLU A 275 5.89 -19.90 1.49
CA GLU A 275 6.18 -20.21 2.89
C GLU A 275 6.04 -21.71 3.14
N ILE A 276 6.91 -22.29 3.96
CA ILE A 276 6.92 -23.73 4.27
C ILE A 276 7.20 -23.90 5.77
N MET A 277 6.32 -24.60 6.47
CA MET A 277 6.49 -25.08 7.84
C MET A 277 6.82 -26.58 7.78
N GLN A 278 8.11 -26.92 7.59
CA GLN A 278 8.52 -28.32 7.52
C GLN A 278 8.70 -28.99 8.89
N ASN A 279 8.88 -28.21 9.98
CA ASN A 279 9.30 -28.74 11.29
C ASN A 279 8.63 -27.98 12.46
N PRO A 280 7.32 -28.17 12.69
CA PRO A 280 6.61 -27.54 13.80
C PRO A 280 7.15 -28.01 15.16
N ALA A 281 7.19 -27.11 16.15
CA ALA A 281 7.64 -27.44 17.50
C ALA A 281 6.51 -27.42 18.54
N ALA A 282 5.43 -26.68 18.27
CA ALA A 282 4.29 -26.57 19.18
C ALA A 282 3.37 -27.80 19.11
N VAL A 283 3.34 -28.49 17.97
CA VAL A 283 2.55 -29.70 17.71
C VAL A 283 3.39 -30.74 16.96
N TYR A 284 2.85 -31.95 16.77
CA TYR A 284 3.54 -32.97 15.99
C TYR A 284 3.57 -32.62 14.51
N ASP A 285 4.62 -33.05 13.81
CA ASP A 285 4.77 -33.02 12.35
C ASP A 285 3.49 -33.48 11.65
N SER A 286 2.86 -34.57 12.13
CA SER A 286 1.60 -35.12 11.60
C SER A 286 0.35 -34.26 11.79
N ASP A 287 0.47 -33.12 12.46
CA ASP A 287 -0.60 -32.14 12.67
C ASP A 287 -0.22 -30.73 12.23
N GLY A 288 1.05 -30.34 12.26
CA GLY A 288 1.48 -28.94 12.14
C GLY A 288 2.16 -28.55 10.83
N GLU A 289 2.38 -29.48 9.90
CA GLU A 289 3.00 -29.18 8.61
C GLU A 289 2.05 -28.50 7.63
N TRP A 290 2.56 -27.47 6.96
CA TRP A 290 1.86 -26.74 5.92
C TRP A 290 2.83 -26.01 5.00
N PHE A 291 2.35 -25.68 3.81
CA PHE A 291 3.01 -24.72 2.92
C PHE A 291 1.98 -23.74 2.38
N GLU A 292 2.46 -22.58 1.93
CA GLU A 292 1.65 -21.52 1.38
C GLU A 292 2.03 -21.24 -0.06
N ILE A 293 1.02 -20.90 -0.84
CA ILE A 293 1.17 -20.46 -2.22
C ILE A 293 0.57 -19.06 -2.40
N TYR A 294 1.11 -18.33 -3.36
CA TYR A 294 0.67 -17.02 -3.80
C TYR A 294 0.29 -17.06 -5.28
N ASN A 295 -0.84 -16.45 -5.64
CA ASN A 295 -1.21 -16.27 -7.05
C ASN A 295 -0.59 -14.99 -7.60
N ASN A 296 0.49 -15.16 -8.34
CA ASN A 296 1.25 -14.12 -9.02
C ASN A 296 0.69 -13.76 -10.40
N SER A 297 -0.26 -14.56 -10.91
CA SER A 297 -0.91 -14.28 -12.18
C SER A 297 -1.96 -13.16 -12.08
N ALA A 298 -2.38 -12.65 -13.23
CA ALA A 298 -3.48 -11.69 -13.31
C ALA A 298 -4.88 -12.35 -13.24
N GLN A 299 -4.97 -13.68 -13.20
CA GLN A 299 -6.22 -14.44 -13.30
C GLN A 299 -6.50 -15.28 -12.05
N ALA A 300 -7.77 -15.55 -11.75
CA ALA A 300 -8.09 -16.53 -10.72
C ALA A 300 -7.73 -17.93 -11.23
N ILE A 301 -7.04 -18.70 -10.41
CA ILE A 301 -6.58 -20.04 -10.79
C ILE A 301 -7.38 -21.05 -9.98
N ASP A 302 -8.03 -21.98 -10.67
CA ASP A 302 -8.68 -23.13 -10.05
C ASP A 302 -7.65 -24.25 -9.90
N LEU A 303 -7.29 -24.53 -8.65
CA LEU A 303 -6.33 -25.57 -8.30
C LEU A 303 -6.99 -26.94 -8.24
N ASN A 304 -8.32 -27.04 -8.33
CA ASN A 304 -8.98 -28.34 -8.26
C ASN A 304 -8.53 -29.24 -9.42
N GLY A 305 -8.03 -30.42 -9.08
CA GLY A 305 -7.47 -31.41 -9.99
C GLY A 305 -5.94 -31.34 -10.14
N TRP A 306 -5.28 -30.29 -9.65
CA TRP A 306 -3.81 -30.17 -9.62
C TRP A 306 -3.18 -31.18 -8.65
N TYR A 307 -1.88 -31.35 -8.76
CA TYR A 307 -1.10 -32.26 -7.91
C TYR A 307 -0.11 -31.48 -7.04
N ILE A 308 -0.03 -31.89 -5.78
CA ILE A 308 1.06 -31.59 -4.85
C ILE A 308 1.86 -32.88 -4.75
N LYS A 309 3.18 -32.84 -4.94
CA LYS A 309 4.02 -34.03 -4.89
C LYS A 309 5.47 -33.67 -4.54
N ASP A 310 6.27 -34.69 -4.33
CA ASP A 310 7.73 -34.61 -4.31
C ASP A 310 8.34 -35.35 -5.52
N ASP A 311 9.64 -35.60 -5.50
CA ASP A 311 10.34 -36.38 -6.53
C ASP A 311 10.26 -37.91 -6.28
N ASP A 312 9.74 -38.36 -5.14
CA ASP A 312 9.57 -39.76 -4.79
C ASP A 312 8.18 -40.29 -5.23
N THR A 313 7.40 -40.86 -4.31
CA THR A 313 6.15 -41.58 -4.67
C THR A 313 4.89 -41.00 -4.05
N ASP A 314 5.06 -40.06 -3.14
CA ASP A 314 4.00 -39.37 -2.45
C ASP A 314 3.48 -38.19 -3.24
N GLN A 315 2.15 -38.15 -3.33
CA GLN A 315 1.45 -37.16 -4.11
C GLN A 315 0.01 -37.08 -3.63
N HIS A 316 -0.54 -35.88 -3.74
CA HIS A 316 -1.93 -35.59 -3.45
C HIS A 316 -2.56 -34.87 -4.63
N GLN A 317 -3.62 -35.43 -5.18
CA GLN A 317 -4.45 -34.70 -6.13
C GLN A 317 -5.43 -33.81 -5.34
N ILE A 318 -5.43 -32.52 -5.65
CA ILE A 318 -6.37 -31.55 -5.08
C ILE A 318 -7.78 -31.92 -5.55
N ASN A 319 -8.67 -32.22 -4.60
CA ASN A 319 -10.07 -32.53 -4.85
C ASN A 319 -10.94 -31.88 -3.78
N ASN A 320 -11.41 -30.67 -4.07
CA ASN A 320 -12.24 -29.88 -3.17
C ASN A 320 -13.74 -30.19 -3.32
N GLY A 321 -14.11 -31.27 -4.04
CA GLY A 321 -15.50 -31.57 -4.39
C GLY A 321 -16.15 -30.53 -5.32
N GLY A 322 -15.33 -29.66 -5.92
CA GLY A 322 -15.69 -28.49 -6.71
C GLY A 322 -14.47 -27.60 -6.92
N SER A 323 -14.66 -26.36 -7.38
CA SER A 323 -13.55 -25.43 -7.59
C SER A 323 -12.82 -25.07 -6.29
N LEU A 324 -11.49 -24.94 -6.38
CA LEU A 324 -10.62 -24.38 -5.34
C LEU A 324 -9.88 -23.18 -5.95
N LEU A 325 -10.53 -22.02 -5.89
CA LEU A 325 -10.04 -20.81 -6.55
C LEU A 325 -9.10 -20.01 -5.66
N ILE A 326 -7.88 -19.80 -6.11
CA ILE A 326 -6.99 -18.77 -5.58
C ILE A 326 -7.08 -17.52 -6.46
N GLN A 327 -7.38 -16.37 -5.86
CA GLN A 327 -7.55 -15.10 -6.59
C GLN A 327 -6.19 -14.45 -6.86
N PRO A 328 -6.05 -13.60 -7.91
CA PRO A 328 -4.84 -12.80 -8.12
C PRO A 328 -4.43 -12.05 -6.86
N GLY A 329 -3.16 -12.11 -6.49
CA GLY A 329 -2.60 -11.44 -5.32
C GLY A 329 -3.02 -12.03 -3.97
N ALA A 330 -3.68 -13.19 -3.95
CA ALA A 330 -4.08 -13.88 -2.72
C ALA A 330 -3.08 -14.99 -2.35
N TYR A 331 -3.03 -15.29 -1.07
CA TYR A 331 -2.32 -16.42 -0.49
C TYR A 331 -3.31 -17.55 -0.21
N MET A 332 -2.83 -18.79 -0.21
CA MET A 332 -3.59 -19.98 0.19
C MET A 332 -2.70 -20.93 0.97
N VAL A 333 -3.16 -21.34 2.14
CA VAL A 333 -2.45 -22.25 3.04
C VAL A 333 -2.94 -23.68 2.83
N LEU A 334 -2.02 -24.56 2.44
CA LEU A 334 -2.27 -26.00 2.29
C LEU A 334 -1.59 -26.73 3.44
N GLY A 335 -2.33 -27.55 4.18
CA GLY A 335 -1.80 -28.24 5.37
C GLY A 335 -2.35 -29.65 5.52
N ILE A 336 -1.73 -30.45 6.39
CA ILE A 336 -2.17 -31.84 6.64
C ILE A 336 -3.36 -31.94 7.62
N ASN A 337 -3.61 -30.90 8.42
CA ASN A 337 -4.67 -30.87 9.42
C ASN A 337 -5.40 -29.52 9.43
N GLY A 338 -6.69 -29.53 9.10
CA GLY A 338 -7.54 -28.33 9.08
C GLY A 338 -8.18 -27.95 10.42
N ASP A 339 -8.00 -28.75 11.48
CA ASP A 339 -8.51 -28.41 12.80
C ASP A 339 -7.50 -27.51 13.54
N SER A 340 -7.82 -26.20 13.54
CA SER A 340 -7.04 -25.15 14.22
C SER A 340 -6.74 -25.42 15.70
N LEU A 341 -7.51 -26.29 16.37
CA LEU A 341 -7.28 -26.63 17.78
C LEU A 341 -6.14 -27.64 17.98
N THR A 342 -5.80 -28.39 16.94
CA THR A 342 -4.81 -29.48 17.00
C THR A 342 -3.59 -29.23 16.12
N ASN A 343 -3.71 -28.39 15.09
CA ASN A 343 -2.65 -28.13 14.12
C ASN A 343 -1.68 -26.99 14.53
N GLY A 344 -1.73 -26.55 15.79
CA GLY A 344 -0.92 -25.41 16.26
C GLY A 344 -1.54 -24.04 16.00
N GLY A 345 -2.81 -23.97 15.57
CA GLY A 345 -3.54 -22.72 15.40
C GLY A 345 -3.46 -22.12 14.00
N VAL A 346 -2.96 -22.86 13.01
CA VAL A 346 -2.86 -22.40 11.61
C VAL A 346 -4.24 -22.47 10.92
N GLY A 347 -4.58 -21.40 10.19
CA GLY A 347 -5.74 -21.39 9.31
C GLY A 347 -5.40 -22.06 7.98
N VAL A 348 -5.89 -23.28 7.77
CA VAL A 348 -5.65 -24.06 6.54
C VAL A 348 -6.85 -23.91 5.60
N ASP A 349 -6.57 -23.48 4.37
CA ASP A 349 -7.58 -23.33 3.31
C ASP A 349 -7.89 -24.66 2.62
N TYR A 350 -6.89 -25.54 2.50
CA TYR A 350 -7.07 -26.86 1.91
C TYR A 350 -6.25 -27.93 2.64
N VAL A 351 -6.92 -29.05 2.97
CA VAL A 351 -6.29 -30.17 3.66
C VAL A 351 -5.78 -31.20 2.65
N TYR A 352 -4.47 -31.45 2.63
CA TYR A 352 -3.86 -32.51 1.83
C TYR A 352 -3.53 -33.76 2.64
N SER A 353 -3.21 -34.86 1.94
CA SER A 353 -2.86 -36.14 2.57
C SER A 353 -1.98 -36.97 1.64
N GLY A 354 -1.16 -37.86 2.18
CA GLY A 354 -0.33 -38.76 1.35
C GLY A 354 0.80 -38.05 0.61
N PHE A 355 1.14 -36.84 1.07
CA PHE A 355 2.32 -36.02 0.81
C PHE A 355 2.80 -35.55 2.19
N THR A 356 4.11 -35.56 2.44
CA THR A 356 4.71 -35.22 3.74
C THR A 356 5.86 -34.26 3.54
N LEU A 357 6.10 -33.34 4.48
CA LEU A 357 7.26 -32.47 4.44
C LEU A 357 8.36 -33.07 5.32
N ALA A 358 9.53 -33.38 4.76
CA ALA A 358 10.64 -33.85 5.56
C ALA A 358 11.25 -32.68 6.35
N ASN A 359 11.53 -32.90 7.64
CA ASN A 359 12.18 -31.93 8.52
C ASN A 359 13.55 -31.38 8.05
N GLY A 360 14.16 -31.95 7.00
CA GLY A 360 15.51 -31.60 6.55
C GLY A 360 15.57 -31.21 5.08
N ALA A 361 15.67 -32.20 4.19
CA ALA A 361 15.72 -31.99 2.75
C ALA A 361 14.49 -32.63 2.09
N ASP A 362 13.87 -31.91 1.17
CA ASP A 362 12.66 -32.35 0.46
C ASP A 362 12.33 -31.48 -0.75
N GLU A 363 11.30 -31.89 -1.50
CA GLU A 363 10.75 -31.16 -2.62
C GLU A 363 9.24 -30.92 -2.47
N VAL A 364 8.82 -29.67 -2.62
CA VAL A 364 7.41 -29.31 -2.83
C VAL A 364 7.23 -28.96 -4.30
N VAL A 365 6.50 -29.79 -5.05
CA VAL A 365 6.25 -29.62 -6.48
C VAL A 365 4.76 -29.47 -6.74
N LEU A 366 4.39 -28.37 -7.41
CA LEU A 366 3.02 -28.12 -7.86
C LEU A 366 2.90 -28.43 -9.35
N CYS A 367 2.01 -29.34 -9.71
CA CYS A 367 1.71 -29.66 -11.10
C CYS A 367 0.26 -29.39 -11.47
N LEU A 368 0.01 -29.12 -12.74
CA LEU A 368 -1.33 -29.11 -13.31
C LEU A 368 -2.01 -30.48 -13.23
N SER A 369 -3.27 -30.53 -13.67
CA SER A 369 -4.09 -31.74 -13.64
C SER A 369 -3.58 -32.93 -14.45
N ASP A 370 -2.58 -32.73 -15.32
CA ASP A 370 -1.88 -33.79 -16.05
C ASP A 370 -0.80 -34.51 -15.21
N ASN A 371 -0.50 -34.00 -14.00
CA ASN A 371 0.54 -34.47 -13.08
C ASN A 371 1.99 -34.36 -13.63
N THR A 372 2.18 -33.70 -14.77
CA THR A 372 3.47 -33.62 -15.46
C THR A 372 3.93 -32.19 -15.71
N THR A 373 3.01 -31.25 -15.86
CA THR A 373 3.35 -29.85 -16.09
C THR A 373 3.56 -29.15 -14.75
N GLU A 374 4.83 -28.94 -14.38
CA GLU A 374 5.23 -28.19 -13.18
C GLU A 374 4.90 -26.71 -13.34
N ILE A 375 4.26 -26.15 -12.32
CA ILE A 375 3.96 -24.73 -12.19
C ILE A 375 4.97 -24.06 -11.28
N ASP A 376 5.33 -24.74 -10.21
CA ASP A 376 6.34 -24.25 -9.28
C ASP A 376 6.96 -25.39 -8.49
N ARG A 377 8.17 -25.13 -7.98
CA ARG A 377 8.96 -26.10 -7.21
C ARG A 377 9.83 -25.38 -6.20
N VAL A 378 9.89 -25.94 -5.00
CA VAL A 378 10.89 -25.60 -3.97
C VAL A 378 11.59 -26.89 -3.53
N THR A 379 12.91 -26.93 -3.68
CA THR A 379 13.79 -28.05 -3.27
C THR A 379 14.71 -27.55 -2.16
N TYR A 380 14.28 -27.72 -0.91
CA TYR A 380 15.07 -27.34 0.26
C TYR A 380 15.98 -28.51 0.67
N ASP A 381 17.22 -28.22 1.08
CA ASP A 381 18.28 -29.24 1.12
C ASP A 381 18.81 -29.60 2.51
N GLY A 382 18.23 -29.03 3.59
CA GLY A 382 18.74 -29.17 4.96
C GLY A 382 20.19 -28.71 5.14
N GLY A 383 20.71 -27.95 4.19
CA GLY A 383 22.08 -27.48 4.10
C GLY A 383 22.28 -26.12 4.76
N THR A 384 23.36 -25.42 4.39
CA THR A 384 23.66 -24.09 4.96
C THR A 384 23.03 -22.94 4.18
N VAL A 385 22.44 -23.22 3.02
CA VAL A 385 21.87 -22.20 2.11
C VAL A 385 20.40 -22.00 2.43
N TRP A 386 19.65 -23.09 2.57
CA TRP A 386 18.24 -23.05 2.96
C TRP A 386 18.09 -22.86 4.47
N PRO A 387 17.14 -22.04 4.93
CA PRO A 387 16.78 -22.01 6.34
C PRO A 387 16.17 -23.35 6.76
N ASP A 388 16.68 -23.91 7.86
CA ASP A 388 16.17 -25.16 8.46
C ASP A 388 15.72 -24.94 9.92
N PRO A 389 14.64 -24.16 10.13
CA PRO A 389 14.14 -23.86 11.47
C PRO A 389 13.40 -25.04 12.12
N THR A 390 13.39 -25.06 13.45
CA THR A 390 12.46 -25.87 14.25
C THR A 390 11.51 -24.91 14.98
N GLY A 391 10.20 -25.08 14.80
CA GLY A 391 9.18 -24.23 15.38
C GLY A 391 9.00 -22.87 14.69
N ALA A 392 9.50 -22.75 13.45
CA ALA A 392 9.23 -21.60 12.60
C ALA A 392 9.14 -22.07 11.15
N SER A 393 8.39 -21.36 10.32
CA SER A 393 8.43 -21.56 8.87
C SER A 393 9.67 -20.91 8.26
N MET A 394 10.08 -21.43 7.11
CA MET A 394 10.88 -20.68 6.15
C MET A 394 9.96 -19.95 5.16
N TYR A 395 10.33 -18.75 4.75
CA TYR A 395 9.56 -17.94 3.83
C TYR A 395 10.42 -17.37 2.70
N TYR A 396 9.83 -17.23 1.52
CA TYR A 396 10.47 -16.63 0.36
C TYR A 396 10.49 -15.10 0.50
N SER A 397 11.69 -14.52 0.44
CA SER A 397 11.98 -13.09 0.61
C SER A 397 12.37 -12.37 -0.69
N GLY A 398 12.40 -13.11 -1.81
CA GLY A 398 12.69 -12.57 -3.14
C GLY A 398 11.49 -11.88 -3.80
N THR A 399 11.66 -11.44 -5.04
CA THR A 399 10.55 -10.93 -5.86
C THR A 399 9.80 -12.11 -6.49
N PHE A 400 8.49 -11.99 -6.71
CA PHE A 400 7.68 -13.02 -7.40
C PHE A 400 8.02 -13.21 -8.90
N THR A 401 9.07 -12.56 -9.36
CA THR A 401 9.71 -12.73 -10.68
C THR A 401 11.06 -13.44 -10.59
N GLY A 402 11.56 -13.69 -9.38
CA GLY A 402 12.79 -14.42 -9.09
C GLY A 402 12.56 -15.92 -8.94
N ASP A 403 13.66 -16.67 -8.90
CA ASP A 403 13.67 -18.11 -8.70
C ASP A 403 13.51 -18.44 -7.21
N ASN A 404 12.33 -18.90 -6.79
CA ASN A 404 12.08 -19.35 -5.42
C ASN A 404 12.71 -20.72 -5.12
N ASN A 405 13.41 -21.34 -6.06
CA ASN A 405 14.27 -22.49 -5.82
C ASN A 405 15.73 -22.10 -5.48
N ASP A 406 16.02 -20.80 -5.37
CA ASP A 406 17.28 -20.30 -4.79
C ASP A 406 17.13 -20.12 -3.27
N GLY A 407 17.69 -21.04 -2.49
CA GLY A 407 17.63 -20.99 -1.03
C GLY A 407 18.23 -19.72 -0.41
N THR A 408 19.08 -18.96 -1.13
CA THR A 408 19.59 -17.66 -0.64
C THR A 408 18.51 -16.57 -0.56
N ALA A 409 17.39 -16.78 -1.25
CA ALA A 409 16.23 -15.91 -1.20
C ALA A 409 15.21 -16.32 -0.12
N TRP A 410 15.52 -17.30 0.72
CA TRP A 410 14.65 -17.75 1.82
C TRP A 410 15.18 -17.30 3.18
N ALA A 411 14.27 -17.07 4.12
CA ALA A 411 14.57 -16.68 5.49
C ALA A 411 13.65 -17.38 6.49
N THR A 412 14.07 -17.43 7.76
CA THR A 412 13.26 -17.96 8.86
C THR A 412 12.29 -16.91 9.39
N SER A 413 11.03 -17.27 9.54
CA SER A 413 10.02 -16.44 10.21
C SER A 413 10.38 -16.15 11.65
N GLN A 414 10.13 -14.92 12.12
CA GLN A 414 10.44 -14.49 13.50
C GLN A 414 9.20 -14.05 14.29
N ASN A 415 8.01 -14.17 13.69
CA ASN A 415 6.76 -13.70 14.29
C ASN A 415 5.77 -14.84 14.35
N ALA A 416 5.18 -15.08 15.52
CA ALA A 416 4.01 -15.94 15.63
C ALA A 416 2.78 -15.26 15.02
N TRP A 417 1.99 -16.02 14.25
CA TRP A 417 0.72 -15.53 13.73
C TRP A 417 -0.35 -15.46 14.83
N ALA A 418 -1.44 -14.75 14.56
CA ALA A 418 -2.55 -14.64 15.48
C ALA A 418 -3.21 -16.01 15.69
N GLY A 419 -3.14 -16.54 16.92
CA GLY A 419 -3.70 -17.85 17.26
C GLY A 419 -2.68 -18.99 17.29
N SER A 420 -1.41 -18.74 16.94
CA SER A 420 -0.34 -19.72 17.05
C SER A 420 -0.21 -20.30 18.47
N ALA A 421 0.04 -21.61 18.54
CA ALA A 421 0.35 -22.34 19.76
C ALA A 421 1.82 -22.21 20.23
N GLY A 422 2.65 -21.49 19.47
CA GLY A 422 4.06 -21.23 19.83
C GLY A 422 5.02 -21.22 18.65
N ASP A 423 4.59 -21.72 17.48
CA ASP A 423 5.40 -21.69 16.26
C ASP A 423 5.32 -20.32 15.55
N GLU A 424 6.35 -19.98 14.78
CA GLU A 424 6.49 -18.70 14.07
C GLU A 424 6.21 -18.85 12.56
N GLY A 425 5.53 -17.87 11.96
CA GLY A 425 5.12 -17.90 10.56
C GLY A 425 4.10 -16.81 10.21
N THR A 426 3.79 -16.70 8.92
CA THR A 426 2.82 -15.74 8.35
C THR A 426 1.69 -16.38 7.53
N PRO A 427 1.11 -17.53 7.93
CA PRO A 427 0.08 -18.19 7.15
C PRO A 427 -1.11 -17.27 6.82
N GLY A 428 -1.46 -17.23 5.53
CA GLY A 428 -2.53 -16.43 4.94
C GLY A 428 -2.19 -14.95 4.78
N ALA A 429 -0.94 -14.54 4.95
CA ALA A 429 -0.53 -13.14 4.97
C ALA A 429 0.83 -12.91 4.28
N PRO A 430 1.12 -11.68 3.82
CA PRO A 430 2.43 -11.37 3.27
C PRO A 430 3.57 -11.70 4.25
N ASN A 431 4.58 -12.39 3.73
CA ASN A 431 5.76 -12.82 4.47
C ASN A 431 6.39 -11.69 5.31
N SER A 432 6.65 -12.00 6.58
CA SER A 432 7.35 -11.09 7.48
C SER A 432 8.84 -11.02 7.11
N VAL A 433 9.25 -10.07 6.26
CA VAL A 433 10.66 -9.67 6.18
C VAL A 433 11.16 -9.24 7.56
N SER A 434 11.78 -10.16 8.30
CA SER A 434 12.21 -9.92 9.66
C SER A 434 13.72 -10.05 9.79
N ALA A 435 14.39 -8.94 9.46
CA ALA A 435 15.50 -8.42 10.24
C ALA A 435 15.68 -6.93 9.93
N LEU A 436 14.62 -6.12 10.08
CA LEU A 436 14.89 -4.80 10.60
C LEU A 436 15.28 -5.00 12.06
N SER A 437 16.58 -5.23 12.26
CA SER A 437 17.25 -4.77 13.48
C SER A 437 16.57 -3.47 13.91
N TRP A 438 16.19 -3.39 15.18
CA TRP A 438 15.47 -2.26 15.78
C TRP A 438 16.28 -0.95 15.80
N GLU A 439 17.20 -0.78 14.85
CA GLU A 439 18.03 0.40 14.63
C GLU A 439 17.59 1.23 13.42
N ASN A 440 16.67 0.75 12.56
CA ASN A 440 16.17 1.54 11.43
C ASN A 440 14.66 1.38 11.16
N ALA A 441 13.81 1.66 12.16
CA ALA A 441 12.56 2.33 11.84
C ALA A 441 12.98 3.69 11.28
N ALA A 442 12.99 3.85 9.95
CA ALA A 442 13.57 4.99 9.24
C ALA A 442 13.49 6.26 10.11
N LEU A 443 14.64 6.60 10.73
CA LEU A 443 14.69 7.76 11.59
C LEU A 443 14.17 8.92 10.76
N PRO A 444 13.27 9.76 11.29
CA PRO A 444 12.81 10.92 10.57
C PRO A 444 14.03 11.66 10.00
N GLN A 445 14.19 11.72 8.68
CA GLN A 445 15.34 12.44 8.10
C GLN A 445 15.23 13.96 8.36
N HIS A 446 14.05 14.41 8.79
CA HIS A 446 13.75 15.81 9.03
C HIS A 446 12.93 16.00 10.31
N PHE A 447 13.19 17.11 10.99
CA PHE A 447 12.41 17.57 12.13
C PHE A 447 11.02 18.06 11.69
N GLN A 448 9.95 17.47 12.21
CA GLN A 448 8.55 17.83 11.90
C GLN A 448 7.76 18.18 13.16
N LEU A 449 6.81 19.12 13.06
CA LEU A 449 5.85 19.48 14.11
C LEU A 449 4.44 19.59 13.54
N GLY A 450 3.51 18.82 14.09
CA GLY A 450 2.12 18.74 13.69
C GLY A 450 1.15 18.73 14.86
N ASN A 451 -0.11 18.99 14.56
CA ASN A 451 -1.20 18.71 15.49
C ASN A 451 -2.48 18.37 14.70
N PHE A 452 -3.30 17.45 15.23
CA PHE A 452 -4.60 17.12 14.66
C PHE A 452 -5.60 16.74 15.77
N PRO A 453 -6.87 17.14 15.65
CA PRO A 453 -7.41 18.05 14.64
C PRO A 453 -6.87 19.48 14.79
N ASN A 454 -7.01 20.32 13.75
CA ASN A 454 -6.79 21.77 13.78
C ASN A 454 -7.72 22.44 12.74
N PRO A 455 -8.76 23.21 13.13
CA PRO A 455 -9.10 23.59 14.49
C PRO A 455 -9.51 22.40 15.39
N PHE A 456 -9.36 22.54 16.71
CA PHE A 456 -9.62 21.48 17.69
C PHE A 456 -10.62 21.89 18.76
N ASN A 457 -11.34 20.93 19.35
CA ASN A 457 -12.33 21.18 20.40
C ASN A 457 -12.43 20.02 21.42
N PRO A 458 -12.07 20.22 22.70
CA PRO A 458 -10.99 21.08 23.16
C PRO A 458 -9.63 20.36 23.09
N THR A 459 -9.57 19.14 22.54
CA THR A 459 -8.36 18.31 22.49
C THR A 459 -7.74 18.26 21.10
N THR A 460 -6.41 18.38 21.05
CA THR A 460 -5.61 18.14 19.85
C THR A 460 -4.44 17.21 20.20
N THR A 461 -4.10 16.31 19.30
CA THR A 461 -2.91 15.47 19.37
C THR A 461 -1.77 16.22 18.71
N ILE A 462 -0.74 16.56 19.47
CA ILE A 462 0.48 17.17 19.00
C ILE A 462 1.47 16.06 18.66
N VAL A 463 1.96 16.06 17.43
CA VAL A 463 2.95 15.10 16.94
C VAL A 463 4.23 15.81 16.52
N TYR A 464 5.39 15.22 16.79
CA TYR A 464 6.66 15.74 16.31
C TYR A 464 7.67 14.61 16.11
N GLN A 465 8.72 14.91 15.35
CA GLN A 465 9.72 13.92 14.93
C GLN A 465 11.12 14.46 15.23
N LEU A 466 11.96 13.62 15.83
CA LEU A 466 13.36 13.91 16.15
C LEU A 466 14.28 13.08 15.25
N PRO A 467 15.14 13.70 14.42
CA PRO A 467 16.14 12.99 13.61
C PRO A 467 17.32 12.49 14.44
N ALA A 468 17.61 13.14 15.56
CA ALA A 468 18.72 12.86 16.46
C ALA A 468 18.29 13.07 17.92
N ALA A 469 19.02 12.49 18.87
CA ALA A 469 18.78 12.72 20.29
C ALA A 469 18.94 14.21 20.64
N ALA A 470 17.93 14.80 21.28
CA ALA A 470 17.93 16.23 21.59
C ALA A 470 17.12 16.55 22.85
N HIS A 471 17.48 17.65 23.51
CA HIS A 471 16.65 18.23 24.58
C HIS A 471 15.46 18.97 23.96
N VAL A 472 14.25 18.45 24.16
CA VAL A 472 13.00 18.97 23.60
C VAL A 472 12.35 19.93 24.59
N ASP A 473 12.12 21.17 24.15
CA ASP A 473 11.37 22.22 24.86
C ASP A 473 10.11 22.58 24.05
N LEU A 474 8.98 21.94 24.37
CA LEU A 474 7.68 22.11 23.70
C LEU A 474 6.72 22.93 24.56
N LYS A 475 6.25 24.06 24.03
CA LYS A 475 5.44 25.05 24.76
C LYS A 475 4.30 25.60 23.92
N ILE A 476 3.25 26.08 24.59
CA ILE A 476 2.15 26.83 23.98
C ILE A 476 2.24 28.30 24.39
N TYR A 477 1.98 29.21 23.43
CA TYR A 477 1.95 30.65 23.62
C TYR A 477 0.62 31.26 23.15
N ASP A 478 0.21 32.37 23.76
CA ASP A 478 -0.88 33.22 23.24
C ASP A 478 -0.40 34.16 22.13
N ILE A 479 -1.34 34.89 21.50
CA ILE A 479 -1.04 35.83 20.41
C ILE A 479 -0.13 37.00 20.80
N ARG A 480 0.10 37.24 22.09
CA ARG A 480 1.03 38.28 22.59
C ARG A 480 2.41 37.70 22.92
N GLY A 481 2.66 36.43 22.59
CA GLY A 481 3.90 35.74 22.90
C GLY A 481 4.05 35.35 24.37
N ARG A 482 2.96 35.35 25.15
CA ARG A 482 3.02 34.89 26.55
C ARG A 482 2.92 33.36 26.59
N GLN A 483 3.89 32.72 27.24
CA GLN A 483 3.88 31.27 27.49
C GLN A 483 2.69 30.89 28.38
N LEU A 484 1.89 29.92 27.96
CA LEU A 484 0.71 29.43 28.68
C LEU A 484 0.98 28.11 29.40
N VAL A 485 1.68 27.19 28.74
CA VAL A 485 2.00 25.86 29.28
C VAL A 485 3.27 25.30 28.62
N THR A 486 4.03 24.50 29.37
CA THR A 486 5.12 23.65 28.86
C THR A 486 4.59 22.22 28.82
N LEU A 487 4.67 21.59 27.65
CA LEU A 487 4.15 20.25 27.38
C LEU A 487 5.25 19.19 27.49
N VAL A 488 6.48 19.52 27.06
CA VAL A 488 7.67 18.65 27.13
C VAL A 488 8.88 19.52 27.45
N ASN A 489 9.74 19.03 28.35
CA ASN A 489 11.00 19.69 28.71
C ASN A 489 12.02 18.62 29.19
N GLU A 490 12.46 17.77 28.28
CA GLU A 490 13.34 16.63 28.58
C GLU A 490 14.19 16.21 27.38
N THR A 491 15.21 15.39 27.62
CA THR A 491 16.00 14.79 26.54
C THR A 491 15.29 13.56 26.00
N GLN A 492 15.12 13.53 24.68
CA GLN A 492 14.41 12.48 23.96
C GLN A 492 15.30 11.89 22.86
N GLN A 493 15.18 10.58 22.63
CA GLN A 493 15.93 9.85 21.60
C GLN A 493 15.37 10.14 20.19
N PRO A 494 16.09 9.81 19.10
CA PRO A 494 15.54 9.90 17.75
C PRO A 494 14.22 9.10 17.65
N GLY A 495 13.21 9.63 16.97
CA GLY A 495 11.91 8.95 16.86
C GLY A 495 10.71 9.86 16.65
N LYS A 496 9.52 9.25 16.60
CA LYS A 496 8.23 9.95 16.48
C LYS A 496 7.57 10.05 17.85
N TYR A 497 7.08 11.22 18.20
CA TYR A 497 6.45 11.53 19.47
C TYR A 497 5.03 12.05 19.26
N SER A 498 4.14 11.71 20.18
CA SER A 498 2.74 12.14 20.18
C SER A 498 2.27 12.41 21.60
N LEU A 499 1.55 13.51 21.82
CA LEU A 499 0.89 13.82 23.09
C LEU A 499 -0.42 14.56 22.87
N VAL A 500 -1.38 14.37 23.78
CA VAL A 500 -2.67 15.05 23.72
C VAL A 500 -2.63 16.32 24.59
N TRP A 501 -3.04 17.45 24.02
CA TRP A 501 -3.27 18.69 24.75
C TRP A 501 -4.75 19.06 24.71
N ASN A 502 -5.33 19.37 25.86
CA ASN A 502 -6.76 19.63 26.06
C ASN A 502 -7.14 21.13 26.08
N GLY A 503 -6.27 22.00 25.55
CA GLY A 503 -6.54 23.43 25.50
C GLY A 503 -6.48 24.12 26.88
N SER A 504 -5.69 23.61 27.82
CA SER A 504 -5.54 24.19 29.17
C SER A 504 -4.17 24.83 29.41
N ASP A 505 -4.10 25.80 30.32
CA ASP A 505 -2.85 26.42 30.78
C ASP A 505 -2.14 25.57 31.85
N SER A 506 -0.97 26.04 32.32
CA SER A 506 -0.16 25.40 33.37
C SER A 506 -0.86 25.20 34.73
N LEU A 507 -2.00 25.86 34.97
CA LEU A 507 -2.81 25.68 36.18
C LEU A 507 -4.04 24.79 35.93
N GLY A 508 -4.12 24.15 34.76
CA GLY A 508 -5.25 23.32 34.36
C GLY A 508 -6.51 24.13 34.03
N ARG A 509 -6.39 25.46 33.88
CA ARG A 509 -7.54 26.30 33.53
C ARG A 509 -7.72 26.25 32.02
N PRO A 510 -8.95 26.05 31.54
CA PRO A 510 -9.16 25.90 30.13
C PRO A 510 -9.09 27.27 29.44
N LEU A 511 -8.54 27.29 28.25
CA LEU A 511 -8.34 28.50 27.45
C LEU A 511 -9.60 28.84 26.64
N SER A 512 -9.69 30.11 26.21
CA SER A 512 -10.79 30.59 25.35
C SER A 512 -10.60 30.17 23.90
N SER A 513 -11.67 30.08 23.12
CA SER A 513 -11.60 29.89 21.66
C SER A 513 -10.72 30.98 21.04
N GLY A 514 -9.80 30.59 20.15
CA GLY A 514 -8.81 31.52 19.60
C GLY A 514 -7.56 30.87 19.03
N ILE A 515 -6.64 31.72 18.60
CA ILE A 515 -5.36 31.32 18.01
C ILE A 515 -4.30 31.19 19.10
N TYR A 516 -3.54 30.10 19.04
CA TYR A 516 -2.38 29.82 19.88
C TYR A 516 -1.18 29.40 19.03
N PHE A 517 0.00 29.47 19.61
CA PHE A 517 1.25 29.08 18.95
C PHE A 517 1.93 27.94 19.71
N LEU A 518 2.05 26.80 19.06
CA LEU A 518 2.85 25.66 19.50
C LEU A 518 4.29 25.90 19.07
N ARG A 519 5.22 26.00 20.02
CA ARG A 519 6.64 26.17 19.74
C ARG A 519 7.42 25.00 20.32
N ILE A 520 8.27 24.41 19.50
CA ILE A 520 9.22 23.37 19.88
C ILE A 520 10.64 23.89 19.64
N ALA A 521 11.54 23.62 20.57
CA ALA A 521 12.98 23.73 20.37
C ALA A 521 13.64 22.39 20.68
N ALA A 522 14.49 21.89 19.78
CA ALA A 522 15.25 20.66 19.95
C ALA A 522 16.62 20.84 19.28
N ALA A 523 17.71 20.78 20.05
CA ALA A 523 19.06 21.11 19.56
C ALA A 523 19.10 22.46 18.81
N GLU A 524 19.40 22.45 17.52
CA GLU A 524 19.44 23.63 16.64
C GLU A 524 18.10 23.94 15.94
N TRP A 525 17.10 23.06 16.07
CA TRP A 525 15.80 23.21 15.43
C TRP A 525 14.84 23.99 16.32
N VAL A 526 14.28 25.06 15.78
CA VAL A 526 13.12 25.76 16.34
C VAL A 526 12.01 25.75 15.30
N ARG A 527 10.80 25.33 15.72
CA ARG A 527 9.59 25.44 14.89
C ARG A 527 8.46 26.04 15.69
N VAL A 528 7.61 26.82 15.01
CA VAL A 528 6.40 27.41 15.56
C VAL A 528 5.25 27.05 14.62
N LYS A 529 4.16 26.53 15.17
CA LYS A 529 2.94 26.16 14.45
C LYS A 529 1.74 26.89 15.05
N LYS A 530 0.94 27.52 14.20
CA LYS A 530 -0.34 28.12 14.56
C LYS A 530 -1.38 27.02 14.77
N ILE A 531 -2.08 27.05 15.90
CA ILE A 531 -3.17 26.13 16.23
C ILE A 531 -4.42 26.91 16.64
N THR A 532 -5.61 26.41 16.31
CA THR A 532 -6.90 27.10 16.53
C THR A 532 -7.78 26.27 17.45
N LEU A 533 -8.06 26.79 18.65
CA LEU A 533 -9.01 26.19 19.59
C LEU A 533 -10.41 26.72 19.27
N LEU A 534 -11.36 25.80 19.07
CA LEU A 534 -12.79 26.07 19.03
C LEU A 534 -13.43 25.47 20.28
N ARG A 535 -14.31 26.25 20.90
CA ARG A 535 -15.03 25.84 22.09
C ARG A 535 -16.39 26.49 22.13
#